data_AF-A0A1T5NVW8-F1
#
_entry.id   AF-A0A1T5NVW8-F1
#
_cell.length_a   1.000
_cell.length_b   1.000
_cell.length_c   1.000
_cell.angle_alpha   90.00
_cell.angle_beta   90.00
_cell.angle_gamma   90.00
#
_symmetry.space_group_name_H-M   'P 1'
#
loop_
_entity.id
_entity.type
_entity.pdbx_description
1 polymer ?
#
loop_
_entity_poly.entity_id
_entity_poly.type
_entity_poly.pdbx_seq_one_letter_code
_entity_poly.pdbx_strand_id
1 'polypeptide(L)'
;MPGVKSYLQEDWAIVVLGFLIILLSLAGIHVALPDYKWSTTGDLTTKVLTGANFLKIGAQFIYVLLVALLGSFLTGRSLKNTLLVFPAVFILTTLALIVAGNAALNELGLEAVIFSLIIGLLIGNLFKLPTWFREALTSEFFVKIGLVLLGTTVIFSDVLKAGSLGLIQALVVVISVWYFSYWVCKRLKIDKELTMMLSSAVSICGVSAAIATSGAIKGDSKKLSLVISLVLITAIPMMIFMPMIAHHFQFPEEVTGAWLGGSIDTTGAVVASGSLVGETALKISTIVKFSQNVLLGIAAFAISVYWTYTKHPNAADKEQKPTLKVIWDRFPKFVIGFIIASLVFSFLLSPAAIAPVKGSLKSLQGLWFALAFTSIGLETNFKDLIGTESRKPVYAFLIAQTFNVIVTLILAYLLFS
;
A
#
# COMPACT_ATOMS: atom_id res chain seq x y z
N MET A 1 -5.46 0.95 -29.86
CA MET A 1 -5.92 2.32 -29.56
C MET A 1 -4.69 3.20 -29.46
N PRO A 2 -4.65 4.38 -30.12
CA PRO A 2 -3.52 5.29 -29.99
C PRO A 2 -3.32 5.63 -28.51
N GLY A 3 -2.09 5.44 -28.02
CA GLY A 3 -1.77 5.54 -26.60
C GLY A 3 -2.12 6.92 -26.06
N VAL A 4 -2.94 6.97 -25.01
CA VAL A 4 -3.23 8.20 -24.29
C VAL A 4 -1.89 8.70 -23.72
N LYS A 5 -1.51 9.93 -24.10
CA LYS A 5 -0.25 10.54 -23.69
C LYS A 5 -0.25 10.72 -22.17
N SER A 6 0.72 10.11 -21.47
CA SER A 6 0.92 10.32 -20.04
C SER A 6 1.53 11.71 -19.82
N TYR A 7 0.92 12.53 -18.96
CA TYR A 7 1.39 13.89 -18.66
C TYR A 7 2.30 13.91 -17.42
N LEU A 8 2.10 12.99 -16.48
CA LEU A 8 2.88 12.85 -15.25
C LEU A 8 3.13 11.38 -14.94
N GLN A 9 4.30 11.11 -14.35
CA GLN A 9 4.55 9.83 -13.69
C GLN A 9 3.52 9.63 -12.54
N GLU A 10 3.03 8.41 -12.38
CA GLU A 10 1.95 8.08 -11.44
C GLU A 10 2.16 8.62 -10.02
N ASP A 11 3.35 8.43 -9.44
CA ASP A 11 3.64 8.92 -8.10
C ASP A 11 3.52 10.46 -7.99
N TRP A 12 3.89 11.21 -9.04
CA TRP A 12 3.72 12.67 -9.05
C TRP A 12 2.26 13.07 -9.24
N ALA A 13 1.51 12.36 -10.07
CA ALA A 13 0.07 12.56 -10.18
C ALA A 13 -0.62 12.36 -8.82
N ILE A 14 -0.22 11.35 -8.05
CA ILE A 14 -0.72 11.12 -6.69
C ILE A 14 -0.40 12.28 -5.76
N VAL A 15 0.84 12.78 -5.76
CA VAL A 15 1.22 13.94 -4.94
C VAL A 15 0.35 15.14 -5.29
N VAL A 16 0.21 15.46 -6.58
CA VAL A 16 -0.62 16.57 -7.05
C VAL A 16 -2.07 16.43 -6.60
N LEU A 17 -2.67 15.23 -6.71
CA LEU A 17 -4.06 15.01 -6.31
C LEU A 17 -4.25 15.02 -4.80
N GLY A 18 -3.31 14.48 -4.03
CA GLY A 18 -3.33 14.56 -2.57
C GLY A 18 -3.31 16.02 -2.12
N PHE A 19 -2.42 16.84 -2.69
CA PHE A 19 -2.39 18.28 -2.41
C PHE A 19 -3.62 19.02 -2.94
N LEU A 20 -4.19 18.62 -4.07
CA LEU A 20 -5.45 19.17 -4.54
C LEU A 20 -6.57 18.96 -3.51
N ILE A 21 -6.71 17.75 -2.97
CA ILE A 21 -7.70 17.45 -1.92
C ILE A 21 -7.46 18.32 -0.67
N ILE A 22 -6.19 18.43 -0.24
CA ILE A 22 -5.79 19.25 0.91
C ILE A 22 -6.13 20.72 0.69
N LEU A 23 -5.74 21.28 -0.46
CA LEU A 23 -5.96 22.69 -0.79
C LEU A 23 -7.44 23.02 -0.95
N LEU A 24 -8.22 22.14 -1.59
CA LEU A 24 -9.67 22.31 -1.69
C LEU A 24 -10.31 22.31 -0.30
N SER A 25 -9.88 21.42 0.59
CA SER A 25 -10.38 21.37 1.97
C SER A 25 -10.04 22.65 2.72
N LEU A 26 -8.80 23.16 2.60
CA LEU A 26 -8.35 24.42 3.21
C LEU A 26 -9.06 25.65 2.61
N ALA A 27 -9.49 25.58 1.35
CA ALA A 27 -10.29 26.61 0.70
C ALA A 27 -11.79 26.58 1.09
N GLY A 28 -12.19 25.72 2.02
CA GLY A 28 -13.57 25.60 2.51
C GLY A 28 -14.47 24.70 1.66
N ILE A 29 -13.92 24.01 0.65
CA ILE A 29 -14.66 23.00 -0.13
C ILE A 29 -14.63 21.70 0.67
N HIS A 30 -15.58 21.58 1.61
CA HIS A 30 -15.74 20.40 2.43
C HIS A 30 -16.62 19.37 1.75
N VAL A 31 -16.16 18.12 1.74
CA VAL A 31 -17.00 16.99 1.34
C VAL A 31 -17.89 16.62 2.52
N ALA A 32 -19.19 16.51 2.26
CA ALA A 32 -20.16 16.12 3.28
C ALA A 32 -19.78 14.75 3.88
N LEU A 33 -19.82 14.65 5.20
CA LEU A 33 -19.47 13.45 5.96
C LEU A 33 -20.70 12.54 6.06
N PRO A 34 -20.74 11.37 5.38
CA PRO A 34 -21.85 10.45 5.54
C PRO A 34 -21.79 9.74 6.89
N ASP A 35 -22.96 9.40 7.38
CA ASP A 35 -23.16 8.66 8.61
C ASP A 35 -23.25 7.17 8.29
N TYR A 36 -22.25 6.41 8.72
CA TYR A 36 -22.24 4.96 8.55
C TYR A 36 -22.51 4.21 9.86
N LYS A 37 -22.48 4.88 11.01
CA LYS A 37 -22.58 4.23 12.33
C LYS A 37 -24.02 3.90 12.71
N TRP A 38 -24.26 2.67 13.18
CA TRP A 38 -25.57 2.22 13.68
C TRP A 38 -25.42 1.12 14.72
N SER A 39 -26.37 1.03 15.65
CA SER A 39 -26.37 0.01 16.72
C SER A 39 -27.58 -0.90 16.64
N THR A 40 -28.72 -0.36 16.19
CA THR A 40 -29.97 -1.10 15.99
C THR A 40 -30.41 -1.04 14.53
N THR A 41 -31.30 -1.95 14.12
CA THR A 41 -31.94 -1.90 12.81
C THR A 41 -32.74 -0.60 12.60
N GLY A 42 -33.26 -0.02 13.69
CA GLY A 42 -33.90 1.30 13.67
C GLY A 42 -32.92 2.43 13.34
N ASP A 43 -31.72 2.43 13.91
CA ASP A 43 -30.67 3.40 13.56
C ASP A 43 -30.25 3.28 12.08
N LEU A 44 -30.15 2.05 11.58
CA LEU A 44 -29.78 1.78 10.20
C LEU A 44 -30.76 2.45 9.23
N THR A 45 -32.07 2.35 9.46
CA THR A 45 -33.08 2.97 8.59
C THR A 45 -33.24 4.47 8.81
N THR A 46 -33.13 4.94 10.06
CA THR A 46 -33.42 6.34 10.42
C THR A 46 -32.21 7.27 10.35
N LYS A 47 -30.99 6.75 10.31
CA LYS A 47 -29.75 7.55 10.20
C LYS A 47 -28.99 7.24 8.91
N VAL A 48 -28.68 5.97 8.67
CA VAL A 48 -27.77 5.55 7.58
C VAL A 48 -28.49 5.48 6.22
N LEU A 49 -29.64 4.82 6.15
CA LEU A 49 -30.40 4.60 4.90
C LEU A 49 -31.43 5.72 4.64
N THR A 50 -31.08 6.96 4.98
CA THR A 50 -31.94 8.12 4.76
C THR A 50 -31.60 8.83 3.45
N GLY A 51 -32.60 9.47 2.82
CA GLY A 51 -32.38 10.26 1.60
C GLY A 51 -31.33 11.36 1.79
N ALA A 52 -31.31 12.00 2.96
CA ALA A 52 -30.30 13.00 3.30
C ALA A 52 -28.88 12.40 3.35
N ASN A 53 -28.70 11.22 3.95
CA ASN A 53 -27.39 10.56 3.98
C ASN A 53 -26.98 10.06 2.59
N PHE A 54 -27.91 9.55 1.78
CA PHE A 54 -27.64 9.17 0.39
C PHE A 54 -27.16 10.36 -0.46
N LEU A 55 -27.67 11.58 -0.22
CA LEU A 55 -27.15 12.79 -0.86
C LEU A 55 -25.70 13.07 -0.45
N LYS A 56 -25.34 12.87 0.83
CA LYS A 56 -23.95 12.99 1.28
C LYS A 56 -23.04 11.95 0.61
N ILE A 57 -23.47 10.68 0.56
CA ILE A 57 -22.75 9.59 -0.13
C ILE A 57 -22.60 9.92 -1.63
N GLY A 58 -23.65 10.42 -2.28
CA GLY A 58 -23.61 10.84 -3.69
C GLY A 58 -22.66 12.00 -3.95
N ALA A 59 -22.63 13.00 -3.06
CA ALA A 59 -21.67 14.10 -3.14
C ALA A 59 -20.23 13.60 -2.98
N GLN A 60 -19.98 12.69 -2.04
CA GLN A 60 -18.68 12.07 -1.85
C GLN A 60 -18.28 11.24 -3.07
N PHE A 61 -19.19 10.45 -3.65
CA PHE A 61 -18.99 9.69 -4.88
C PHE A 61 -18.53 10.59 -6.03
N ILE A 62 -19.25 11.69 -6.30
CA ILE A 62 -18.91 12.63 -7.37
C ILE A 62 -17.52 13.21 -7.12
N TYR A 63 -17.23 13.62 -5.89
CA TYR A 63 -15.93 14.18 -5.53
C TYR A 63 -14.78 13.20 -5.80
N VAL A 64 -14.85 11.97 -5.27
CA VAL A 64 -13.76 11.00 -5.46
C VAL A 64 -13.69 10.47 -6.90
N LEU A 65 -14.81 10.40 -7.61
CA LEU A 65 -14.83 10.07 -9.03
C LEU A 65 -14.10 11.13 -9.86
N LEU A 66 -14.34 12.42 -9.59
CA LEU A 66 -13.64 13.50 -10.28
C LEU A 66 -12.13 13.45 -10.04
N VAL A 67 -11.70 13.19 -8.80
CA VAL A 67 -10.28 12.98 -8.47
C VAL A 67 -9.71 11.77 -9.21
N ALA A 68 -10.43 10.64 -9.23
CA ALA A 68 -10.00 9.44 -9.94
C ALA A 68 -9.91 9.65 -11.46
N LEU A 69 -10.86 10.36 -12.06
CA LEU A 69 -10.84 10.72 -13.49
C LEU A 69 -9.68 11.66 -13.82
N LEU A 70 -9.43 12.66 -12.98
CA LEU A 70 -8.27 13.54 -13.14
C LEU A 70 -6.96 12.74 -13.02
N GLY A 71 -6.88 11.80 -12.09
CA GLY A 71 -5.78 10.85 -11.97
C GLY A 71 -5.55 10.03 -13.22
N SER A 72 -6.62 9.43 -13.76
CA SER A 72 -6.54 8.68 -15.01
C SER A 72 -6.13 9.56 -16.19
N PHE A 73 -6.60 10.81 -16.25
CA PHE A 73 -6.18 11.78 -17.26
C PHE A 73 -4.68 12.09 -17.17
N LEU A 74 -4.18 12.41 -15.97
CA LEU A 74 -2.77 12.78 -15.74
C LEU A 74 -1.81 11.63 -16.03
N THR A 75 -2.22 10.40 -15.69
CA THR A 75 -1.38 9.20 -15.85
C THR A 75 -1.49 8.56 -17.22
N GLY A 76 -2.45 8.98 -18.07
CA GLY A 76 -2.70 8.40 -19.39
C GLY A 76 -3.49 7.09 -19.35
N ARG A 77 -4.25 6.84 -18.29
CA ARG A 77 -5.15 5.68 -18.18
C ARG A 77 -6.48 5.95 -18.91
N SER A 78 -7.20 4.89 -19.25
CA SER A 78 -8.49 5.00 -19.95
C SER A 78 -9.56 5.61 -19.05
N LEU A 79 -9.94 6.87 -19.34
CA LEU A 79 -11.05 7.56 -18.67
C LEU A 79 -12.35 6.78 -18.75
N LYS A 80 -12.61 6.15 -19.90
CA LYS A 80 -13.80 5.31 -20.11
C LYS A 80 -13.82 4.14 -19.14
N ASN A 81 -12.69 3.45 -18.97
CA ASN A 81 -12.64 2.29 -18.08
C ASN A 81 -12.77 2.74 -16.61
N THR A 82 -12.13 3.84 -16.22
CA THR A 82 -12.29 4.41 -14.88
C THR A 82 -13.75 4.77 -14.60
N LEU A 83 -14.44 5.43 -15.54
CA LEU A 83 -15.84 5.81 -15.38
C LEU A 83 -16.79 4.59 -15.25
N LEU A 84 -16.43 3.45 -15.85
CA LEU A 84 -17.21 2.22 -15.78
C LEU A 84 -16.92 1.39 -14.51
N VAL A 85 -15.65 1.31 -14.09
CA VAL A 85 -15.22 0.47 -12.97
C VAL A 85 -15.42 1.16 -11.62
N PHE A 86 -15.11 2.46 -11.55
CA PHE A 86 -15.13 3.20 -10.28
C PHE A 86 -16.49 3.17 -9.57
N PRO A 87 -17.65 3.31 -10.25
CA PRO A 87 -18.95 3.19 -9.59
C PRO A 87 -19.17 1.83 -8.91
N ALA A 88 -18.75 0.73 -9.56
CA ALA A 88 -18.88 -0.60 -8.99
C ALA A 88 -18.02 -0.75 -7.72
N VAL A 89 -16.76 -0.28 -7.77
CA VAL A 89 -15.87 -0.26 -6.60
C VAL A 89 -16.47 0.57 -5.48
N PHE A 90 -16.94 1.79 -5.78
CA PHE A 90 -17.51 2.69 -4.78
C PHE A 90 -18.77 2.13 -4.11
N ILE A 91 -19.66 1.47 -4.86
CA ILE A 91 -20.84 0.82 -4.31
C ILE A 91 -20.44 -0.29 -3.34
N LEU A 92 -19.51 -1.17 -3.74
CA LEU A 92 -19.02 -2.26 -2.88
C LEU A 92 -18.34 -1.72 -1.62
N THR A 93 -17.54 -0.65 -1.75
CA THR A 93 -16.92 0.04 -0.61
C THR A 93 -17.96 0.68 0.30
N THR A 94 -19.02 1.27 -0.25
CA THR A 94 -20.12 1.85 0.56
C THR A 94 -20.85 0.77 1.34
N LEU A 95 -21.11 -0.39 0.73
CA LEU A 95 -21.67 -1.55 1.43
C LEU A 95 -20.76 -2.01 2.56
N ALA A 96 -19.45 -2.09 2.33
CA ALA A 96 -18.47 -2.40 3.36
C ALA A 96 -18.51 -1.41 4.54
N LEU A 97 -18.54 -0.11 4.24
CA LEU A 97 -18.61 0.96 5.24
C LEU A 97 -19.90 0.90 6.07
N ILE A 98 -21.04 0.62 5.44
CA ILE A 98 -22.31 0.44 6.14
C ILE A 98 -22.25 -0.78 7.06
N VAL A 99 -21.74 -1.92 6.59
CA VAL A 99 -21.61 -3.13 7.42
C VAL A 99 -20.68 -2.88 8.61
N ALA A 100 -19.50 -2.32 8.35
CA ALA A 100 -18.51 -2.01 9.39
C ALA A 100 -18.99 -0.96 10.40
N GLY A 101 -19.93 -0.09 10.03
CA GLY A 101 -20.51 0.89 10.94
C GLY A 101 -21.39 0.31 12.05
N ASN A 102 -21.67 -1.00 12.03
CA ASN A 102 -22.39 -1.66 13.11
C ASN A 102 -21.59 -1.63 14.42
N ALA A 103 -22.24 -1.28 15.54
CA ALA A 103 -21.58 -1.18 16.84
C ALA A 103 -20.96 -2.51 17.32
N ALA A 104 -21.66 -3.64 17.18
CA ALA A 104 -21.14 -4.93 17.61
C ALA A 104 -19.93 -5.38 16.78
N LEU A 105 -19.91 -5.07 15.48
CA LEU A 105 -18.74 -5.37 14.63
C LEU A 105 -17.54 -4.46 14.95
N ASN A 106 -17.80 -3.19 15.27
CA ASN A 106 -16.74 -2.28 15.74
C ASN A 106 -16.16 -2.74 17.09
N GLU A 107 -16.97 -3.26 18.01
CA GLU A 107 -16.49 -3.83 19.29
C GLU A 107 -15.59 -5.05 19.09
N LEU A 108 -15.80 -5.82 18.02
CA LEU A 108 -14.93 -6.93 17.64
C LEU A 108 -13.63 -6.49 16.94
N GLY A 109 -13.38 -5.19 16.81
CA GLY A 109 -12.21 -4.64 16.10
C GLY A 109 -12.28 -4.81 14.58
N LEU A 110 -13.47 -5.07 14.01
CA LEU A 110 -13.63 -5.28 12.58
C LEU A 110 -13.85 -3.93 11.87
N GLU A 111 -12.76 -3.31 11.43
CA GLU A 111 -12.81 -2.04 10.73
C GLU A 111 -13.35 -2.15 9.29
N ALA A 112 -13.79 -1.00 8.75
CA ALA A 112 -14.25 -0.86 7.36
C ALA A 112 -13.28 -1.42 6.32
N VAL A 113 -11.98 -1.32 6.59
CA VAL A 113 -10.91 -1.85 5.76
C VAL A 113 -11.02 -3.37 5.56
N ILE A 114 -11.33 -4.12 6.63
CA ILE A 114 -11.50 -5.58 6.57
C ILE A 114 -12.69 -5.92 5.68
N PHE A 115 -13.84 -5.30 5.94
CA PHE A 115 -15.05 -5.56 5.17
C PHE A 115 -14.87 -5.19 3.69
N SER A 116 -14.18 -4.08 3.41
CA SER A 116 -13.84 -3.67 2.04
C SER A 116 -13.06 -4.75 1.31
N LEU A 117 -12.02 -5.30 1.95
CA LEU A 117 -11.22 -6.38 1.40
C LEU A 117 -12.03 -7.67 1.24
N ILE A 118 -12.75 -8.12 2.28
CA ILE A 118 -13.51 -9.37 2.26
C ILE A 118 -14.56 -9.33 1.15
N ILE A 119 -15.32 -8.25 1.03
CA ILE A 119 -16.31 -8.09 -0.04
C ILE A 119 -15.62 -8.13 -1.40
N GLY A 120 -14.48 -7.43 -1.56
CA GLY A 120 -13.70 -7.49 -2.80
C GLY A 120 -13.25 -8.91 -3.14
N LEU A 121 -12.68 -9.64 -2.17
CA LEU A 121 -12.20 -11.02 -2.32
C LEU A 121 -13.34 -11.97 -2.69
N LEU A 122 -14.48 -11.86 -2.01
CA LEU A 122 -15.67 -12.66 -2.30
C LEU A 122 -16.11 -12.43 -3.74
N ILE A 123 -16.31 -11.17 -4.15
CA ILE A 123 -16.77 -10.86 -5.51
C ILE A 123 -15.73 -11.29 -6.56
N GLY A 124 -14.44 -10.98 -6.36
CA GLY A 124 -13.36 -11.28 -7.30
C GLY A 124 -13.11 -12.77 -7.54
N ASN A 125 -13.48 -13.63 -6.57
CA ASN A 125 -13.27 -15.08 -6.62
C ASN A 125 -14.56 -15.89 -6.87
N LEU A 126 -15.74 -15.39 -6.48
CA LEU A 126 -17.02 -16.01 -6.81
C LEU A 126 -17.46 -15.69 -8.26
N PHE A 127 -17.13 -14.49 -8.75
CA PHE A 127 -17.51 -14.04 -10.09
C PHE A 127 -16.27 -13.90 -10.99
N LYS A 128 -16.41 -14.31 -12.26
CA LYS A 128 -15.37 -14.09 -13.27
C LYS A 128 -15.46 -12.66 -13.78
N LEU A 129 -14.67 -11.77 -13.18
CA LEU A 129 -14.56 -10.38 -13.64
C LEU A 129 -13.86 -10.34 -15.02
N PRO A 130 -14.36 -9.54 -15.98
CA PRO A 130 -13.70 -9.34 -17.26
C PRO A 130 -12.27 -8.80 -17.10
N THR A 131 -11.35 -9.18 -17.98
CA THR A 131 -9.94 -8.72 -17.92
C THR A 131 -9.83 -7.20 -17.95
N TRP A 132 -10.61 -6.51 -18.80
CA TRP A 132 -10.63 -5.05 -18.88
C TRP A 132 -11.04 -4.38 -17.57
N PHE A 133 -11.86 -5.05 -16.75
CA PHE A 133 -12.31 -4.54 -15.45
C PHE A 133 -11.16 -4.64 -14.46
N ARG A 134 -10.50 -5.81 -14.39
CA ARG A 134 -9.35 -6.05 -13.50
C ARG A 134 -8.18 -5.11 -13.82
N GLU A 135 -7.86 -4.92 -15.10
CA GLU A 135 -6.79 -4.00 -15.54
C GLU A 135 -7.08 -2.52 -15.23
N ALA A 136 -8.35 -2.17 -15.06
CA ALA A 136 -8.78 -0.81 -14.75
C ALA A 136 -8.86 -0.52 -13.24
N LEU A 137 -8.72 -1.54 -12.39
CA LEU A 137 -8.60 -1.35 -10.94
C LEU A 137 -7.26 -0.70 -10.62
N THR A 138 -7.28 0.28 -9.72
CA THR A 138 -6.12 1.14 -9.41
C THR A 138 -5.87 1.17 -7.90
N SER A 139 -5.77 -0.02 -7.30
CA SER A 139 -5.60 -0.19 -5.86
C SER A 139 -4.46 0.66 -5.27
N GLU A 140 -3.24 0.57 -5.84
CA GLU A 140 -2.08 1.34 -5.36
C GLU A 140 -2.30 2.85 -5.44
N PHE A 141 -2.96 3.31 -6.49
CA PHE A 141 -3.24 4.73 -6.69
C PHE A 141 -4.09 5.29 -5.55
N PHE A 142 -5.15 4.55 -5.18
CA PHE A 142 -6.03 4.92 -4.06
C PHE A 142 -5.31 4.85 -2.70
N VAL A 143 -4.51 3.80 -2.44
CA VAL A 143 -3.71 3.71 -1.21
C VAL A 143 -2.79 4.92 -1.09
N LYS A 144 -2.05 5.26 -2.16
CA LYS A 144 -1.04 6.32 -2.10
C LYS A 144 -1.67 7.71 -1.95
N ILE A 145 -2.86 7.97 -2.50
CA ILE A 145 -3.62 9.20 -2.19
C ILE A 145 -3.97 9.24 -0.70
N GLY A 146 -4.54 8.16 -0.16
CA GLY A 146 -4.84 8.05 1.26
C GLY A 146 -3.60 8.27 2.13
N LEU A 147 -2.43 7.78 1.73
CA LEU A 147 -1.17 8.02 2.43
C LEU A 147 -0.76 9.49 2.42
N VAL A 148 -0.89 10.21 1.31
CA VAL A 148 -0.60 11.66 1.31
C VAL A 148 -1.54 12.40 2.28
N LEU A 149 -2.82 12.02 2.33
CA LEU A 149 -3.79 12.59 3.27
C LEU A 149 -3.48 12.22 4.73
N LEU A 150 -3.02 11.00 5.01
CA LEU A 150 -2.56 10.59 6.34
C LEU A 150 -1.49 11.53 6.88
N GLY A 151 -0.62 12.06 6.01
CA GLY A 151 0.39 13.06 6.37
C GLY A 151 -0.18 14.31 7.06
N THR A 152 -1.42 14.69 6.77
CA THR A 152 -2.10 15.84 7.41
C THR A 152 -2.44 15.60 8.89
N THR A 153 -2.45 14.34 9.33
CA THR A 153 -2.79 13.94 10.70
C THR A 153 -1.57 13.52 11.52
N VAL A 154 -0.42 13.34 10.88
CA VAL A 154 0.81 12.86 11.51
C VAL A 154 1.72 14.04 11.83
N ILE A 155 2.10 14.17 13.10
CA ILE A 155 3.00 15.23 13.56
C ILE A 155 4.42 14.96 13.03
N PHE A 156 5.08 15.98 12.49
CA PHE A 156 6.39 15.84 11.86
C PHE A 156 7.49 15.34 12.83
N SER A 157 7.41 15.70 14.12
CA SER A 157 8.33 15.16 15.15
C SER A 157 8.23 13.64 15.27
N ASP A 158 7.03 13.09 15.12
CA ASP A 158 6.82 11.64 15.14
C ASP A 158 7.39 11.00 13.89
N VAL A 159 7.26 11.66 12.73
CA VAL A 159 7.91 11.23 11.48
C VAL A 159 9.42 11.15 11.64
N LEU A 160 10.05 12.16 12.26
CA LEU A 160 11.50 12.14 12.51
C LEU A 160 11.91 11.03 13.46
N LYS A 161 11.23 10.91 14.61
CA LYS A 161 11.56 9.91 15.63
C LYS A 161 11.33 8.49 15.09
N ALA A 162 10.11 8.17 14.68
CA ALA A 162 9.78 6.84 14.18
C ALA A 162 10.49 6.54 12.84
N GLY A 163 10.77 7.55 12.01
CA GLY A 163 11.51 7.40 10.77
C GLY A 163 12.98 7.06 11.00
N SER A 164 13.64 7.68 11.98
CA SER A 164 15.03 7.34 12.33
C SER A 164 15.16 5.90 12.83
N LEU A 165 14.27 5.48 13.75
CA LEU A 165 14.23 4.11 14.26
C LEU A 165 13.84 3.12 13.15
N GLY A 166 12.87 3.50 12.32
CA GLY A 166 12.43 2.73 11.15
C GLY A 166 13.52 2.55 10.11
N LEU A 167 14.39 3.54 9.90
CA LEU A 167 15.53 3.44 8.99
C LEU A 167 16.61 2.50 9.53
N ILE A 168 16.89 2.55 10.83
CA ILE A 168 17.81 1.60 11.50
C ILE A 168 17.26 0.17 11.35
N GLN A 169 15.98 -0.03 11.69
CA GLN A 169 15.30 -1.32 11.53
C GLN A 169 15.38 -1.78 10.07
N ALA A 170 15.01 -0.94 9.12
CA ALA A 170 14.98 -1.27 7.70
C ALA A 170 16.36 -1.65 7.17
N LEU A 171 17.43 -0.97 7.58
CA LEU A 171 18.79 -1.32 7.17
C LEU A 171 19.17 -2.73 7.65
N VAL A 172 18.93 -3.04 8.92
CA VAL A 172 19.26 -4.35 9.48
C VAL A 172 18.39 -5.46 8.87
N VAL A 173 17.08 -5.23 8.74
CA VAL A 173 16.14 -6.19 8.12
C VAL A 173 16.49 -6.42 6.65
N VAL A 174 16.63 -5.37 5.84
CA VAL A 174 16.93 -5.49 4.41
C VAL A 174 18.22 -6.29 4.22
N ILE A 175 19.29 -5.96 4.92
CA ILE A 175 20.58 -6.65 4.78
C ILE A 175 20.44 -8.12 5.21
N SER A 176 19.96 -8.37 6.42
CA SER A 176 19.88 -9.72 6.98
C SER A 176 18.97 -10.65 6.16
N VAL A 177 17.76 -10.18 5.83
CA VAL A 177 16.76 -10.94 5.07
C VAL A 177 17.21 -11.16 3.63
N TRP A 178 17.83 -10.16 2.99
CA TRP A 178 18.32 -10.31 1.62
C TRP A 178 19.40 -11.39 1.54
N TYR A 179 20.41 -11.35 2.42
CA TYR A 179 21.48 -12.35 2.44
C TYR A 179 20.95 -13.75 2.79
N PHE A 180 20.05 -13.85 3.78
CA PHE A 180 19.44 -15.12 4.15
C PHE A 180 18.62 -15.70 3.00
N SER A 181 17.76 -14.89 2.37
CA SER A 181 16.98 -15.30 1.20
C SER A 181 17.89 -15.76 0.06
N TYR A 182 18.93 -15.00 -0.25
CA TYR A 182 19.88 -15.34 -1.31
C TYR A 182 20.56 -16.69 -1.03
N TRP A 183 20.94 -16.94 0.22
CA TRP A 183 21.51 -18.20 0.66
C TRP A 183 20.53 -19.36 0.52
N VAL A 184 19.26 -19.20 0.93
CA VAL A 184 18.20 -20.21 0.77
C VAL A 184 17.97 -20.54 -0.71
N CYS A 185 17.85 -19.52 -1.56
CA CYS A 185 17.69 -19.70 -3.01
C CYS A 185 18.85 -20.49 -3.63
N LYS A 186 20.09 -20.17 -3.24
CA LYS A 186 21.30 -20.89 -3.70
C LYS A 186 21.29 -22.35 -3.24
N ARG A 187 20.89 -22.63 -2.00
CA ARG A 187 20.75 -24.00 -1.46
C ARG A 187 19.71 -24.82 -2.23
N LEU A 188 18.59 -24.20 -2.60
CA LEU A 188 17.54 -24.83 -3.38
C LEU A 188 17.84 -24.90 -4.89
N LYS A 189 19.00 -24.39 -5.31
CA LYS A 189 19.46 -24.34 -6.72
C LYS A 189 18.47 -23.58 -7.62
N ILE A 190 17.93 -22.47 -7.11
CA ILE A 190 17.12 -21.53 -7.90
C ILE A 190 18.04 -20.76 -8.85
N ASP A 191 17.56 -20.42 -10.04
CA ASP A 191 18.34 -19.66 -11.01
C ASP A 191 18.70 -18.25 -10.48
N LYS A 192 19.76 -17.66 -11.02
CA LYS A 192 20.32 -16.41 -10.50
C LYS A 192 19.37 -15.23 -10.62
N GLU A 193 18.63 -15.10 -11.72
CA GLU A 193 17.70 -13.99 -11.92
C GLU A 193 16.57 -14.06 -10.90
N LEU A 194 15.95 -15.25 -10.77
CA LEU A 194 14.87 -15.46 -9.81
C LEU A 194 15.37 -15.30 -8.38
N THR A 195 16.59 -15.76 -8.08
CA THR A 195 17.23 -15.54 -6.77
C THR A 195 17.34 -14.05 -6.44
N MET A 196 17.86 -13.23 -7.36
CA MET A 196 18.00 -11.79 -7.14
C MET A 196 16.64 -11.10 -6.95
N MET A 197 15.65 -11.41 -7.80
CA MET A 197 14.31 -10.83 -7.69
C MET A 197 13.62 -11.24 -6.39
N LEU A 198 13.68 -12.53 -6.02
CA LEU A 198 13.03 -13.08 -4.83
C LEU A 198 13.64 -12.50 -3.55
N SER A 199 14.97 -12.49 -3.45
CA SER A 199 15.67 -11.92 -2.29
C SER A 199 15.43 -10.43 -2.13
N SER A 200 15.33 -9.68 -3.23
CA SER A 200 15.03 -8.25 -3.18
C SER A 200 13.56 -7.98 -2.84
N ALA A 201 12.64 -8.82 -3.32
CA ALA A 201 11.22 -8.71 -3.02
C ALA A 201 10.94 -8.89 -1.51
N VAL A 202 11.41 -10.00 -0.93
CA VAL A 202 11.12 -10.39 0.46
C VAL A 202 11.83 -9.53 1.52
N SER A 203 12.85 -8.76 1.14
CA SER A 203 13.65 -7.97 2.09
C SER A 203 13.35 -6.47 2.08
N ILE A 204 12.75 -5.94 1.01
CA ILE A 204 12.55 -4.49 0.83
C ILE A 204 11.05 -4.16 0.81
N CYS A 205 10.42 -4.12 -0.36
CA CYS A 205 9.05 -3.64 -0.52
C CYS A 205 8.24 -4.52 -1.50
N GLY A 206 8.61 -5.80 -1.60
CA GLY A 206 7.90 -6.78 -2.40
C GLY A 206 7.92 -6.48 -3.88
N VAL A 207 6.75 -6.13 -4.42
CA VAL A 207 6.51 -5.96 -5.87
C VAL A 207 7.41 -4.89 -6.47
N SER A 208 7.52 -3.72 -5.84
CA SER A 208 8.35 -2.62 -6.35
C SER A 208 9.83 -3.00 -6.40
N ALA A 209 10.32 -3.74 -5.41
CA ALA A 209 11.69 -4.25 -5.38
C ALA A 209 11.94 -5.33 -6.45
N ALA A 210 10.98 -6.23 -6.67
CA ALA A 210 11.05 -7.23 -7.73
C ALA A 210 11.12 -6.57 -9.12
N ILE A 211 10.27 -5.57 -9.39
CA ILE A 211 10.24 -4.82 -10.65
C ILE A 211 11.55 -4.04 -10.86
N ALA A 212 12.01 -3.32 -9.83
CA ALA A 212 13.26 -2.56 -9.91
C ALA A 212 14.47 -3.48 -10.16
N THR A 213 14.51 -4.62 -9.46
CA THR A 213 15.56 -5.63 -9.62
C THR A 213 15.51 -6.25 -11.01
N SER A 214 14.34 -6.66 -11.49
CA SER A 214 14.16 -7.21 -12.83
C SER A 214 14.61 -6.23 -13.91
N GLY A 215 14.23 -4.95 -13.79
CA GLY A 215 14.71 -3.89 -14.69
C GLY A 215 16.22 -3.68 -14.64
N ALA A 216 16.83 -3.77 -13.45
CA ALA A 216 18.28 -3.60 -13.27
C ALA A 216 19.09 -4.76 -13.84
N ILE A 217 18.56 -6.00 -13.80
CA ILE A 217 19.24 -7.20 -14.28
C ILE A 217 18.79 -7.65 -15.69
N LYS A 218 17.84 -6.93 -16.31
CA LYS A 218 17.11 -7.34 -17.53
C LYS A 218 16.52 -8.75 -17.42
N GLY A 219 15.84 -9.01 -16.30
CA GLY A 219 15.32 -10.33 -15.99
C GLY A 219 14.06 -10.71 -16.76
N ASP A 220 13.80 -12.02 -16.84
CA ASP A 220 12.63 -12.57 -17.52
C ASP A 220 11.30 -12.12 -16.88
N SER A 221 10.33 -11.74 -17.72
CA SER A 221 9.02 -11.24 -17.29
C SER A 221 8.15 -12.29 -16.62
N LYS A 222 8.27 -13.58 -17.00
CA LYS A 222 7.52 -14.66 -16.34
C LYS A 222 8.04 -14.90 -14.93
N LYS A 223 9.38 -14.86 -14.74
CA LYS A 223 10.00 -14.92 -13.40
C LYS A 223 9.58 -13.74 -12.52
N LEU A 224 9.54 -12.53 -13.09
CA LEU A 224 9.04 -11.36 -12.38
C LEU A 224 7.58 -11.57 -11.94
N SER A 225 6.69 -11.99 -12.85
CA SER A 225 5.30 -12.28 -12.52
C SER A 225 5.15 -13.31 -11.40
N LEU A 226 5.98 -14.37 -11.40
CA LEU A 226 6.01 -15.35 -10.33
C LEU A 226 6.34 -14.71 -8.97
N VAL A 227 7.40 -13.89 -8.90
CA VAL A 227 7.80 -13.22 -7.64
C VAL A 227 6.71 -12.27 -7.16
N ILE A 228 6.09 -11.51 -8.07
CA ILE A 228 4.97 -10.61 -7.75
C ILE A 228 3.81 -11.42 -7.16
N SER A 229 3.44 -12.54 -7.78
CA SER A 229 2.39 -13.41 -7.25
C SER A 229 2.74 -13.91 -5.84
N LEU A 230 3.97 -14.40 -5.61
CA LEU A 230 4.38 -14.87 -4.28
C LEU A 230 4.26 -13.78 -3.21
N VAL A 231 4.67 -12.55 -3.53
CA VAL A 231 4.53 -11.40 -2.63
C VAL A 231 3.07 -11.15 -2.29
N LEU A 232 2.19 -11.07 -3.31
CA LEU A 232 0.76 -10.77 -3.11
C LEU A 232 0.05 -11.89 -2.33
N ILE A 233 0.32 -13.15 -2.67
CA ILE A 233 -0.23 -14.33 -1.97
C ILE A 233 0.13 -14.30 -0.49
N THR A 234 1.39 -13.98 -0.18
CA THR A 234 1.90 -14.05 1.19
C THR A 234 1.50 -12.83 2.00
N ALA A 235 1.34 -11.67 1.36
CA ALA A 235 0.90 -10.44 2.02
C ALA A 235 -0.53 -10.56 2.58
N ILE A 236 -1.45 -11.25 1.89
CA ILE A 236 -2.86 -11.38 2.33
C ILE A 236 -3.01 -12.06 3.70
N PRO A 237 -2.48 -13.27 3.95
CA PRO A 237 -2.56 -13.90 5.26
C PRO A 237 -1.80 -13.09 6.29
N MET A 238 -0.61 -12.57 5.99
CA MET A 238 0.13 -11.72 6.92
C MET A 238 -0.66 -10.49 7.35
N MET A 239 -1.39 -9.89 6.41
CA MET A 239 -2.19 -8.70 6.66
C MET A 239 -3.26 -8.92 7.74
N ILE A 240 -3.78 -10.14 7.83
CA ILE A 240 -4.85 -10.53 8.75
C ILE A 240 -4.28 -11.16 10.01
N PHE A 241 -3.38 -12.14 9.88
CA PHE A 241 -2.86 -12.92 11.00
C PHE A 241 -1.87 -12.15 11.87
N MET A 242 -1.03 -11.27 11.33
CA MET A 242 -0.06 -10.55 12.16
C MET A 242 -0.73 -9.60 13.18
N PRO A 243 -1.72 -8.77 12.81
CA PRO A 243 -2.52 -8.02 13.79
C PRO A 243 -3.17 -8.91 14.85
N MET A 244 -3.74 -10.05 14.46
CA MET A 244 -4.36 -10.98 15.41
C MET A 244 -3.35 -11.59 16.39
N ILE A 245 -2.15 -11.93 15.91
CA ILE A 245 -1.04 -12.40 16.76
C ILE A 245 -0.65 -11.28 17.74
N ALA A 246 -0.44 -10.06 17.25
CA ALA A 246 -0.07 -8.93 18.11
C ALA A 246 -1.12 -8.65 19.19
N HIS A 247 -2.41 -8.70 18.83
CA HIS A 247 -3.51 -8.56 19.79
C HIS A 247 -3.54 -9.71 20.81
N HIS A 248 -3.36 -10.96 20.37
CA HIS A 248 -3.36 -12.13 21.26
C HIS A 248 -2.24 -12.06 22.30
N PHE A 249 -1.05 -11.63 21.91
CA PHE A 249 0.10 -11.46 22.81
C PHE A 249 0.20 -10.07 23.44
N GLN A 250 -0.78 -9.19 23.19
CA GLN A 250 -0.86 -7.82 23.74
C GLN A 250 0.41 -6.99 23.50
N PHE A 251 0.93 -7.04 22.27
CA PHE A 251 2.08 -6.23 21.87
C PHE A 251 1.71 -4.74 21.88
N PRO A 252 2.61 -3.83 22.33
CA PRO A 252 2.39 -2.39 22.20
C PRO A 252 2.12 -1.97 20.75
N GLU A 253 1.33 -0.92 20.53
CA GLU A 253 0.98 -0.45 19.18
C GLU A 253 2.21 0.01 18.40
N GLU A 254 3.21 0.60 19.06
CA GLU A 254 4.47 1.04 18.46
C GLU A 254 5.29 -0.14 17.93
N VAL A 255 5.44 -1.19 18.76
CA VAL A 255 6.12 -2.45 18.39
C VAL A 255 5.34 -3.15 17.27
N THR A 256 4.02 -3.23 17.41
CA THR A 256 3.15 -3.85 16.39
C THR A 256 3.25 -3.11 15.07
N GLY A 257 3.16 -1.78 15.09
CA GLY A 257 3.31 -0.95 13.90
C GLY A 257 4.67 -1.17 13.23
N ALA A 258 5.76 -1.15 13.99
CA ALA A 258 7.10 -1.39 13.46
C ALA A 258 7.27 -2.80 12.88
N TRP A 259 6.66 -3.81 13.52
CA TRP A 259 6.67 -5.19 13.05
C TRP A 259 5.90 -5.36 11.73
N LEU A 260 4.68 -4.82 11.65
CA LEU A 260 3.85 -4.84 10.44
C LEU A 260 4.55 -4.10 9.29
N GLY A 261 5.04 -2.89 9.55
CA GLY A 261 5.69 -2.03 8.56
C GLY A 261 6.98 -2.62 7.99
N GLY A 262 7.78 -3.32 8.82
CA GLY A 262 9.02 -3.94 8.39
C GLY A 262 8.86 -5.29 7.69
N SER A 263 7.79 -6.04 7.96
CA SER A 263 7.64 -7.43 7.49
C SER A 263 6.68 -7.58 6.31
N ILE A 264 5.60 -6.81 6.25
CA ILE A 264 4.57 -6.99 5.21
C ILE A 264 5.05 -6.35 3.90
N ASP A 265 5.12 -7.12 2.82
CA ASP A 265 5.80 -6.75 1.58
C ASP A 265 5.01 -5.85 0.62
N THR A 266 3.87 -5.30 1.04
CA THR A 266 3.14 -4.31 0.24
C THR A 266 2.67 -3.16 1.11
N THR A 267 2.78 -1.94 0.60
CA THR A 267 2.35 -0.74 1.33
C THR A 267 0.85 -0.78 1.63
N GLY A 268 0.03 -1.25 0.69
CA GLY A 268 -1.41 -1.43 0.90
C GLY A 268 -1.71 -2.37 2.06
N ALA A 269 -1.10 -3.55 2.09
CA ALA A 269 -1.33 -4.51 3.17
C ALA A 269 -0.82 -4.01 4.53
N VAL A 270 0.30 -3.28 4.57
CA VAL A 270 0.79 -2.63 5.81
C VAL A 270 -0.25 -1.66 6.36
N VAL A 271 -0.77 -0.77 5.52
CA VAL A 271 -1.78 0.22 5.90
C VAL A 271 -3.05 -0.46 6.36
N ALA A 272 -3.47 -1.53 5.67
CA ALA A 272 -4.63 -2.30 6.08
C ALA A 272 -4.43 -2.88 7.48
N SER A 273 -3.35 -3.63 7.70
CA SER A 273 -3.01 -4.22 9.00
C SER A 273 -2.85 -3.22 10.10
N GLY A 274 -2.18 -2.09 9.82
CA GLY A 274 -1.97 -1.02 10.78
C GLY A 274 -3.30 -0.41 11.23
N SER A 275 -4.22 -0.18 10.29
CA SER A 275 -5.58 0.27 10.60
C SER A 275 -6.31 -0.70 11.53
N LEU A 276 -6.13 -2.03 11.34
CA LEU A 276 -6.79 -3.04 12.19
C LEU A 276 -6.34 -3.02 13.65
N VAL A 277 -5.15 -2.46 13.92
CA VAL A 277 -4.57 -2.43 15.26
C VAL A 277 -4.91 -1.11 15.95
N GLY A 278 -4.73 0.02 15.27
CA GLY A 278 -4.99 1.34 15.83
C GLY A 278 -4.28 2.49 15.11
N GLU A 279 -4.60 3.72 15.49
CA GLU A 279 -4.03 4.92 14.86
C GLU A 279 -2.52 5.03 15.05
N THR A 280 -1.99 4.61 16.21
CA THR A 280 -0.56 4.63 16.48
C THR A 280 0.14 3.56 15.66
N ALA A 281 -0.40 2.33 15.63
CA ALA A 281 0.14 1.26 14.80
C ALA A 281 0.13 1.60 13.30
N LEU A 282 -0.95 2.21 12.78
CA LEU A 282 -1.04 2.69 11.40
C LEU A 282 0.03 3.76 11.08
N LYS A 283 0.20 4.74 11.97
CA LYS A 283 1.21 5.79 11.82
C LYS A 283 2.62 5.20 11.78
N ILE A 284 2.97 4.39 12.78
CA ILE A 284 4.31 3.80 12.90
C ILE A 284 4.59 2.83 11.74
N SER A 285 3.64 1.94 11.40
CA SER A 285 3.83 0.97 10.32
C SER A 285 4.04 1.64 8.97
N THR A 286 3.31 2.73 8.70
CA THR A 286 3.49 3.54 7.49
C THR A 286 4.88 4.17 7.46
N ILE A 287 5.31 4.81 8.55
CA ILE A 287 6.62 5.48 8.62
C ILE A 287 7.78 4.46 8.48
N VAL A 288 7.68 3.32 9.14
CA VAL A 288 8.68 2.25 9.05
C VAL A 288 8.73 1.68 7.63
N LYS A 289 7.56 1.43 7.00
CA LYS A 289 7.52 0.97 5.60
C LYS A 289 8.10 2.02 4.65
N PHE A 290 7.86 3.31 4.88
CA PHE A 290 8.47 4.37 4.07
C PHE A 290 9.98 4.39 4.23
N SER A 291 10.48 4.22 5.45
CA SER A 291 11.91 4.12 5.73
C SER A 291 12.55 2.98 4.94
N GLN A 292 11.86 1.84 4.84
CA GLN A 292 12.29 0.71 4.00
C GLN A 292 12.20 1.03 2.50
N ASN A 293 11.15 1.72 2.05
CA ASN A 293 11.01 2.12 0.65
C ASN A 293 12.08 3.14 0.21
N VAL A 294 12.61 3.98 1.11
CA VAL A 294 13.73 4.89 0.81
C VAL A 294 14.97 4.10 0.36
N LEU A 295 15.20 2.92 0.93
CA LEU A 295 16.34 2.06 0.60
C LEU A 295 16.23 1.42 -0.79
N LEU A 296 15.04 1.40 -1.40
CA LEU A 296 14.82 0.79 -2.72
C LEU A 296 15.74 1.35 -3.80
N GLY A 297 15.88 2.68 -3.86
CA GLY A 297 16.72 3.32 -4.87
C GLY A 297 18.19 2.93 -4.72
N ILE A 298 18.68 2.87 -3.48
CA ILE A 298 20.05 2.48 -3.15
C ILE A 298 20.28 1.00 -3.48
N ALA A 299 19.34 0.12 -3.10
CA ALA A 299 19.42 -1.30 -3.38
C ALA A 299 19.41 -1.59 -4.88
N ALA A 300 18.52 -0.95 -5.65
CA ALA A 300 18.46 -1.09 -7.10
C ALA A 300 19.77 -0.66 -7.78
N PHE A 301 20.36 0.45 -7.31
CA PHE A 301 21.68 0.90 -7.77
C PHE A 301 22.77 -0.14 -7.45
N ALA A 302 22.83 -0.65 -6.22
CA ALA A 302 23.81 -1.66 -5.82
C ALA A 302 23.68 -2.96 -6.62
N ILE A 303 22.46 -3.43 -6.87
CA ILE A 303 22.17 -4.60 -7.70
C ILE A 303 22.62 -4.38 -9.14
N SER A 304 22.34 -3.21 -9.72
CA SER A 304 22.76 -2.85 -11.08
C SER A 304 24.29 -2.85 -11.22
N VAL A 305 25.00 -2.30 -10.25
CA VAL A 305 26.47 -2.34 -10.17
C VAL A 305 26.94 -3.80 -10.12
N TYR A 306 26.45 -4.59 -9.14
CA TYR A 306 26.83 -5.99 -8.98
C TYR A 306 26.63 -6.81 -10.27
N TRP A 307 25.48 -6.66 -10.93
CA TRP A 307 25.14 -7.40 -12.15
C TRP A 307 26.04 -7.04 -13.34
N THR A 308 26.39 -5.76 -13.47
CA THR A 308 27.27 -5.26 -14.53
C THR A 308 28.71 -5.77 -14.35
N TYR A 309 29.23 -5.73 -13.11
CA TYR A 309 30.61 -6.14 -12.83
C TYR A 309 30.82 -7.65 -12.83
N THR A 310 29.78 -8.46 -12.62
CA THR A 310 29.88 -9.94 -12.69
C THR A 310 29.85 -10.52 -14.10
N LYS A 311 29.91 -9.68 -15.16
CA LYS A 311 30.00 -10.07 -16.59
C LYS A 311 28.93 -11.08 -17.02
N HIS A 312 27.69 -10.92 -16.57
CA HIS A 312 26.59 -11.73 -17.08
C HIS A 312 26.33 -11.41 -18.57
N PRO A 313 25.93 -12.40 -19.41
CA PRO A 313 25.82 -12.23 -20.88
C PRO A 313 24.92 -11.07 -21.31
N ASN A 314 23.92 -10.71 -20.50
CA ASN A 314 22.98 -9.61 -20.76
C ASN A 314 23.47 -8.23 -20.26
N ALA A 315 24.66 -8.16 -19.67
CA ALA A 315 25.29 -6.91 -19.21
C ALA A 315 26.00 -6.13 -20.35
N ALA A 316 25.92 -6.63 -21.59
CA ALA A 316 26.70 -6.15 -22.72
C ALA A 316 26.09 -4.98 -23.52
N ASP A 317 25.02 -4.33 -23.04
CA ASP A 317 24.53 -3.10 -23.69
C ASP A 317 25.01 -1.84 -22.97
N LYS A 318 25.72 -1.02 -23.73
CA LYS A 318 26.37 0.26 -23.38
C LYS A 318 25.47 1.35 -22.78
N GLU A 319 24.21 1.11 -22.43
CA GLU A 319 23.25 2.21 -22.21
C GLU A 319 22.95 2.64 -20.78
N GLN A 320 23.32 1.92 -19.72
CA GLN A 320 23.10 2.45 -18.36
C GLN A 320 24.28 2.15 -17.45
N LYS A 321 25.28 3.05 -17.47
CA LYS A 321 26.15 3.19 -16.30
C LYS A 321 25.25 3.44 -15.09
N PRO A 322 25.42 2.70 -13.97
CA PRO A 322 24.65 2.97 -12.77
C PRO A 322 24.91 4.42 -12.36
N THR A 323 23.88 5.24 -12.45
CA THR A 323 23.94 6.69 -12.20
C THR A 323 23.10 6.99 -10.98
N LEU A 324 23.48 7.99 -10.18
CA LEU A 324 22.69 8.43 -9.02
C LEU A 324 21.24 8.79 -9.37
N LYS A 325 20.96 9.13 -10.65
CA LYS A 325 19.60 9.33 -11.19
C LYS A 325 18.69 8.12 -10.96
N VAL A 326 19.21 6.89 -10.98
CA VAL A 326 18.43 5.67 -10.71
C VAL A 326 17.81 5.68 -9.32
N ILE A 327 18.54 6.21 -8.32
CA ILE A 327 18.04 6.31 -6.94
C ILE A 327 16.80 7.22 -6.93
N TRP A 328 16.87 8.38 -7.58
CA TRP A 328 15.75 9.30 -7.69
C TRP A 328 14.58 8.71 -8.47
N ASP A 329 14.85 8.07 -9.60
CA ASP A 329 13.80 7.50 -10.46
C ASP A 329 13.04 6.36 -9.77
N ARG A 330 13.70 5.61 -8.86
CA ARG A 330 13.11 4.53 -8.07
C ARG A 330 12.54 4.96 -6.72
N PHE A 331 12.92 6.11 -6.20
CA PHE A 331 12.38 6.63 -4.95
C PHE A 331 10.86 6.87 -5.06
N PRO A 332 10.03 6.44 -4.09
CA PRO A 332 8.58 6.62 -4.13
C PRO A 332 8.16 8.09 -3.90
N LYS A 333 7.68 8.80 -4.92
CA LYS A 333 7.46 10.26 -4.78
C LYS A 333 6.27 10.61 -3.89
N PHE A 334 5.31 9.70 -3.71
CA PHE A 334 4.20 9.92 -2.77
C PHE A 334 4.66 10.04 -1.30
N VAL A 335 5.83 9.48 -0.94
CA VAL A 335 6.44 9.66 0.40
C VAL A 335 6.84 11.12 0.63
N ILE A 336 7.33 11.81 -0.40
CA ILE A 336 7.59 13.26 -0.33
C ILE A 336 6.28 14.00 -0.08
N GLY A 337 5.20 13.59 -0.76
CA GLY A 337 3.88 14.18 -0.55
C GLY A 337 3.40 14.07 0.89
N PHE A 338 3.53 12.87 1.49
CA PHE A 338 3.25 12.65 2.91
C PHE A 338 4.09 13.55 3.83
N ILE A 339 5.41 13.62 3.60
CA ILE A 339 6.33 14.43 4.42
C ILE A 339 5.97 15.91 4.34
N ILE A 340 5.71 16.44 3.14
CA ILE A 340 5.33 17.84 2.96
C ILE A 340 3.98 18.11 3.64
N ALA A 341 2.99 17.23 3.49
CA ALA A 341 1.71 17.37 4.18
C ALA A 341 1.90 17.44 5.71
N SER A 342 2.72 16.55 6.28
CA SER A 342 3.05 16.55 7.71
C SER A 342 3.76 17.83 8.15
N LEU A 343 4.74 18.32 7.38
CA LEU A 343 5.42 19.59 7.65
C LEU A 343 4.45 20.78 7.65
N VAL A 344 3.59 20.87 6.63
CA VAL A 344 2.62 21.96 6.49
C VAL A 344 1.66 21.97 7.67
N PHE A 345 1.08 20.82 8.01
CA PHE A 345 0.12 20.71 9.12
C PHE A 345 0.77 20.82 10.51
N SER A 346 2.07 20.56 10.62
CA SER A 346 2.79 20.68 11.91
C SER A 346 3.31 22.09 12.19
N PHE A 347 3.72 22.85 11.16
CA PHE A 347 4.44 24.12 11.36
C PHE A 347 3.86 25.33 10.63
N LEU A 348 3.19 25.14 9.49
CA LEU A 348 2.75 26.25 8.65
C LEU A 348 1.29 26.63 8.91
N LEU A 349 0.46 25.69 9.34
CA LEU A 349 -0.96 25.93 9.61
C LEU A 349 -1.21 26.15 11.11
N SER A 350 -2.02 27.15 11.43
CA SER A 350 -2.47 27.39 12.80
C SER A 350 -3.53 26.37 13.22
N PRO A 351 -3.71 26.10 14.52
CA PRO A 351 -4.79 25.22 15.01
C PRO A 351 -6.18 25.64 14.52
N ALA A 352 -6.43 26.95 14.39
CA ALA A 352 -7.68 27.49 13.87
C ALA A 352 -7.94 27.15 12.39
N ALA A 353 -6.88 27.05 11.58
CA ALA A 353 -6.99 26.63 10.18
C ALA A 353 -7.17 25.10 10.04
N ILE A 354 -6.58 24.32 10.94
CA ILE A 354 -6.62 22.83 10.88
C ILE A 354 -7.95 22.27 11.40
N ALA A 355 -8.49 22.83 12.48
CA ALA A 355 -9.70 22.34 13.13
C ALA A 355 -10.89 22.06 12.18
N PRO A 356 -11.27 22.97 11.24
CA PRO A 356 -12.41 22.73 10.36
C PRO A 356 -12.17 21.64 9.30
N VAL A 357 -10.91 21.41 8.90
CA VAL A 357 -10.59 20.46 7.82
C VAL A 357 -10.23 19.06 8.31
N LYS A 358 -9.77 18.92 9.56
CA LYS A 358 -9.23 17.67 10.11
C LYS A 358 -10.19 16.48 9.95
N GLY A 359 -11.46 16.68 10.27
CA GLY A 359 -12.47 15.62 10.17
C GLY A 359 -12.74 15.19 8.72
N SER A 360 -12.84 16.16 7.81
CA SER A 360 -13.08 15.90 6.38
C SER A 360 -11.89 15.18 5.73
N LEU A 361 -10.66 15.63 6.01
CA LEU A 361 -9.44 15.00 5.49
C LEU A 361 -9.28 13.57 6.01
N LYS A 362 -9.53 13.33 7.31
CA LYS A 362 -9.50 11.98 7.90
C LYS A 362 -10.57 11.06 7.30
N SER A 363 -11.77 11.58 7.04
CA SER A 363 -12.83 10.81 6.38
C SER A 363 -12.47 10.45 4.93
N LEU A 364 -11.94 11.42 4.17
CA LEU A 364 -11.49 11.16 2.80
C LEU A 364 -10.32 10.17 2.76
N GLN A 365 -9.36 10.30 3.68
CA GLN A 365 -8.28 9.34 3.86
C GLN A 365 -8.82 7.92 4.07
N GLY A 366 -9.75 7.74 5.01
CA GLY A 366 -10.38 6.45 5.28
C GLY A 366 -11.15 5.90 4.07
N LEU A 367 -11.84 6.76 3.32
CA LEU A 367 -12.52 6.35 2.09
C LEU A 367 -11.53 5.89 1.00
N TRP A 368 -10.44 6.61 0.77
CA TRP A 368 -9.42 6.22 -0.22
C TRP A 368 -8.79 4.87 0.14
N PHE A 369 -8.54 4.62 1.42
CA PHE A 369 -8.11 3.31 1.90
C PHE A 369 -9.20 2.24 1.68
N ALA A 370 -10.45 2.51 2.02
CA ALA A 370 -11.54 1.56 1.82
C ALA A 370 -11.75 1.21 0.32
N LEU A 371 -11.66 2.19 -0.58
CA LEU A 371 -11.69 2.00 -2.05
C LEU A 371 -10.51 1.16 -2.53
N ALA A 372 -9.32 1.44 -2.00
CA ALA A 372 -8.12 0.68 -2.30
C ALA A 372 -8.30 -0.79 -1.92
N PHE A 373 -8.74 -1.08 -0.70
CA PHE A 373 -8.86 -2.45 -0.20
C PHE A 373 -9.96 -3.24 -0.89
N THR A 374 -11.07 -2.59 -1.26
CA THR A 374 -12.06 -3.20 -2.16
C THR A 374 -11.44 -3.55 -3.51
N SER A 375 -10.64 -2.65 -4.09
CA SER A 375 -9.94 -2.92 -5.36
C SER A 375 -8.92 -4.06 -5.23
N ILE A 376 -8.11 -4.09 -4.18
CA ILE A 376 -7.15 -5.19 -3.90
C ILE A 376 -7.89 -6.52 -3.81
N GLY A 377 -9.03 -6.58 -3.10
CA GLY A 377 -9.83 -7.79 -3.01
C GLY A 377 -10.36 -8.25 -4.37
N LEU A 378 -10.84 -7.32 -5.21
CA LEU A 378 -11.36 -7.62 -6.56
C LEU A 378 -10.26 -8.05 -7.55
N GLU A 379 -9.05 -7.52 -7.41
CA GLU A 379 -7.87 -7.87 -8.21
C GLU A 379 -7.31 -9.26 -7.82
N THR A 380 -7.46 -9.65 -6.56
CA THR A 380 -6.89 -10.89 -6.01
C THR A 380 -7.64 -12.13 -6.50
N ASN A 381 -6.93 -13.05 -7.17
CA ASN A 381 -7.47 -14.31 -7.66
C ASN A 381 -6.74 -15.51 -7.07
N PHE A 382 -7.41 -16.30 -6.21
CA PHE A 382 -6.78 -17.44 -5.54
C PHE A 382 -6.39 -18.58 -6.50
N LYS A 383 -7.00 -18.66 -7.69
CA LYS A 383 -6.70 -19.70 -8.67
C LYS A 383 -5.34 -19.49 -9.35
N ASP A 384 -4.95 -18.23 -9.54
CA ASP A 384 -3.64 -17.89 -10.12
C ASP A 384 -2.48 -18.26 -9.16
N LEU A 385 -2.80 -18.53 -7.90
CA LEU A 385 -1.85 -18.89 -6.84
C LEU A 385 -1.52 -20.38 -6.81
N ILE A 386 -2.42 -21.24 -7.31
CA ILE A 386 -2.32 -22.70 -7.23
C ILE A 386 -1.60 -23.30 -8.47
N GLY A 387 -1.39 -22.50 -9.52
CA GLY A 387 -0.82 -22.94 -10.80
C GLY A 387 0.71 -22.91 -10.92
N THR A 388 1.46 -22.76 -9.83
CA THR A 388 2.91 -22.58 -9.92
C THR A 388 3.62 -23.92 -10.18
N GLU A 389 4.11 -24.14 -11.41
CA GLU A 389 4.79 -25.39 -11.81
C GLU A 389 6.10 -25.69 -11.01
N SER A 390 6.69 -24.70 -10.34
CA SER A 390 7.91 -24.87 -9.55
C SER A 390 7.70 -24.62 -8.06
N ARG A 391 7.80 -25.69 -7.26
CA ARG A 391 7.64 -25.62 -5.78
C ARG A 391 8.82 -24.96 -5.07
N LYS A 392 10.01 -24.95 -5.67
CA LYS A 392 11.24 -24.47 -5.01
C LYS A 392 11.22 -22.97 -4.69
N PRO A 393 10.83 -22.06 -5.62
CA PRO A 393 10.71 -20.63 -5.32
C PRO A 393 9.68 -20.33 -4.23
N VAL A 394 8.56 -21.08 -4.20
CA VAL A 394 7.54 -20.95 -3.15
C VAL A 394 8.18 -21.24 -1.78
N TYR A 395 8.85 -22.38 -1.61
CA TYR A 395 9.51 -22.72 -0.35
C TYR A 395 10.59 -21.70 0.02
N ALA A 396 11.41 -21.27 -0.94
CA ALA A 396 12.44 -20.27 -0.69
C ALA A 396 11.85 -18.96 -0.16
N PHE A 397 10.78 -18.48 -0.79
CA PHE A 397 10.09 -17.25 -0.39
C PHE A 397 9.48 -17.39 1.00
N LEU A 398 8.74 -18.47 1.28
CA LEU A 398 8.09 -18.67 2.58
C LEU A 398 9.11 -18.85 3.72
N ILE A 399 10.23 -19.54 3.48
CA ILE A 399 11.31 -19.67 4.48
C ILE A 399 11.94 -18.30 4.76
N ALA A 400 12.28 -17.56 3.69
CA ALA A 400 12.84 -16.22 3.84
C ALA A 400 11.86 -15.25 4.52
N GLN A 401 10.56 -15.36 4.22
CA GLN A 401 9.54 -14.51 4.82
C GLN A 401 9.27 -14.85 6.28
N THR A 402 9.31 -16.13 6.64
CA THR A 402 9.23 -16.54 8.06
C THR A 402 10.41 -15.96 8.84
N PHE A 403 11.62 -16.01 8.27
CA PHE A 403 12.79 -15.38 8.85
C PHE A 403 12.63 -13.86 8.98
N ASN A 404 12.12 -13.19 7.94
CA ASN A 404 11.79 -11.76 7.97
C ASN A 404 10.85 -11.41 9.12
N VAL A 405 9.73 -12.13 9.24
CA VAL A 405 8.73 -11.92 10.29
C VAL A 405 9.35 -12.04 11.70
N ILE A 406 10.22 -13.02 11.93
CA ILE A 406 10.87 -13.24 13.23
C ILE A 406 11.90 -12.14 13.52
N VAL A 407 12.83 -11.88 12.58
CA VAL A 407 13.90 -10.89 12.78
C VAL A 407 13.32 -9.49 12.96
N THR A 408 12.31 -9.14 12.16
CA THR A 408 11.65 -7.84 12.26
C THR A 408 10.90 -7.70 13.59
N LEU A 409 10.28 -8.75 14.13
CA LEU A 409 9.66 -8.70 15.46
C LEU A 409 10.69 -8.42 16.55
N ILE A 410 11.84 -9.12 16.51
CA ILE A 410 12.93 -8.91 17.47
C ILE A 410 13.40 -7.44 17.41
N LEU A 411 13.65 -6.92 16.22
CA LEU A 411 14.11 -5.54 16.04
C LEU A 411 13.04 -4.51 16.44
N ALA A 412 11.77 -4.79 16.14
CA ALA A 412 10.65 -3.93 16.56
C ALA A 412 10.61 -3.81 18.09
N TYR A 413 10.78 -4.91 18.82
CA TYR A 413 10.90 -4.87 20.28
C TYR A 413 12.14 -4.11 20.73
N LEU A 414 13.30 -4.34 20.12
CA LEU A 414 14.54 -3.67 20.54
C LEU A 414 14.53 -2.15 20.31
N LEU A 415 13.79 -1.67 19.31
CA LEU A 415 13.83 -0.27 18.87
C LEU A 415 12.59 0.55 19.27
N PHE A 416 11.44 -0.09 19.45
CA PHE A 416 10.14 0.57 19.67
C PHE A 416 9.43 0.16 20.97
N SER A 417 10.10 -0.57 21.88
CA SER A 417 9.57 -0.86 23.22
C SER A 417 9.74 0.27 24.22
#